data_AF-A0A3N5JXX7-F1
#
_entry.id   AF-A0A3N5JXX7-F1
#
_cell.length_a   1.000
_cell.length_b   1.000
_cell.length_c   1.000
_cell.angle_alpha   90.00
_cell.angle_beta   90.00
_cell.angle_gamma   90.00
#
_symmetry.space_group_name_H-M   'P 1'
#
loop_
_entity.id
_entity.type
_entity.pdbx_description
1 polymer ?
#
loop_
_entity_poly.entity_id
_entity_poly.type
_entity_poly.pdbx_seq_one_letter_code
_entity_poly.pdbx_strand_id
1 'polypeptide(L)'
;MTIRPISHSERHPSCRYLKGEPRRPRLVSAPEVMNGMTALSHTLLRERRLLELLTYRLETQHQLLSSGQARWIAFAAREIEEVLDELGHTELERAVQVSDLAERLGLPDEPSLAEIVEKAAPPWRDILAEHRTALRKATVEIDKLSTANRGLLEAAYLASAASVATAEASLT
;
A
#
# COMPACT_ATOMS: atom_id res chain seq x y z
N MET A 1 -50.87 5.20 -42.17
CA MET A 1 -50.34 6.24 -41.25
C MET A 1 -48.85 5.97 -41.12
N THR A 2 -48.03 6.67 -41.90
CA THR A 2 -46.65 6.27 -42.21
C THR A 2 -45.69 7.17 -41.44
N ILE A 3 -44.94 6.59 -40.50
CA ILE A 3 -43.94 7.30 -39.69
C ILE A 3 -42.72 7.58 -40.57
N ARG A 4 -42.36 8.86 -40.71
CA ARG A 4 -41.15 9.32 -41.41
C ARG A 4 -39.91 9.10 -40.53
N PRO A 5 -38.76 8.70 -41.11
CA PRO A 5 -37.51 8.63 -40.36
C PRO A 5 -36.98 10.04 -40.07
N ILE A 6 -36.40 10.23 -38.89
CA ILE A 6 -35.72 11.47 -38.52
C ILE A 6 -34.39 11.51 -39.30
N SER A 7 -34.28 12.43 -40.25
CA SER A 7 -33.05 12.69 -40.98
C SER A 7 -32.05 13.41 -40.08
N HIS A 8 -30.79 12.98 -40.19
CA HIS A 8 -29.62 13.68 -39.67
C HIS A 8 -29.58 15.17 -40.11
N SER A 9 -28.96 15.99 -39.26
CA SER A 9 -28.73 17.44 -39.36
C SER A 9 -29.92 18.25 -38.82
N GLU A 10 -29.75 18.97 -37.71
CA GLU A 10 -28.98 20.22 -37.72
C GLU A 10 -28.09 20.35 -36.48
N ARG A 11 -26.80 20.65 -36.73
CA ARG A 11 -25.89 21.12 -35.70
C ARG A 11 -26.38 22.48 -35.22
N HIS A 12 -26.84 22.54 -33.98
CA HIS A 12 -27.33 23.77 -33.35
C HIS A 12 -26.21 24.84 -33.34
N PRO A 13 -26.47 26.07 -33.83
CA PRO A 13 -25.43 27.10 -34.03
C PRO A 13 -24.87 27.71 -32.73
N SER A 14 -25.27 27.20 -31.56
CA SER A 14 -24.85 27.67 -30.24
C SER A 14 -24.03 26.66 -29.43
N CYS A 15 -23.68 25.50 -29.98
CA CYS A 15 -22.81 24.55 -29.28
C CYS A 15 -21.34 24.99 -29.35
N ARG A 16 -20.99 25.98 -28.52
CA ARG A 16 -19.64 26.56 -28.38
C ARG A 16 -18.70 25.73 -27.48
N TYR A 17 -19.17 24.63 -26.90
CA TYR A 17 -18.52 23.96 -25.76
C TYR A 17 -17.96 22.55 -25.99
N LEU A 18 -17.98 22.00 -27.21
CA LEU A 18 -17.36 20.69 -27.49
C LEU A 18 -16.37 20.76 -28.66
N LYS A 19 -15.52 21.78 -28.68
CA LYS A 19 -14.17 21.62 -29.25
C LYS A 19 -13.24 21.53 -28.06
N GLY A 20 -13.07 20.33 -27.52
CA GLY A 20 -11.96 20.07 -26.60
C GLY A 20 -10.69 20.35 -27.37
N GLU A 21 -10.10 21.53 -27.16
CA GLU A 21 -8.75 21.79 -27.62
C GLU A 21 -7.88 20.66 -27.05
N PRO A 22 -7.04 20.00 -27.86
CA PRO A 22 -6.10 19.03 -27.31
C PRO A 22 -5.31 19.75 -26.23
N ARG A 23 -5.40 19.28 -24.98
CA ARG A 23 -4.59 19.79 -23.88
C ARG A 23 -3.15 19.83 -24.40
N ARG A 24 -2.58 21.02 -24.56
CA ARG A 24 -1.18 21.16 -24.93
C ARG A 24 -0.38 20.34 -23.92
N PRO A 25 0.55 19.45 -24.36
CA PRO A 25 1.38 18.71 -23.43
C PRO A 25 2.04 19.72 -22.50
N ARG A 26 1.76 19.61 -21.19
CA ARG A 26 2.42 20.46 -20.21
C ARG A 26 3.89 20.11 -20.30
N LEU A 27 4.74 21.06 -20.69
CA LEU A 27 6.19 20.84 -20.70
C LEU A 27 6.62 20.63 -19.25
N VAL A 28 6.89 19.39 -18.89
CA VAL A 28 7.35 19.01 -17.56
C VAL A 28 8.72 19.65 -17.36
N SER A 29 8.86 20.47 -16.33
CA SER A 29 10.13 21.12 -16.03
C SER A 29 11.04 20.15 -15.24
N ALA A 30 12.35 20.18 -15.49
CA ALA A 30 13.31 19.34 -14.77
C ALA A 30 13.26 19.52 -13.23
N PRO A 31 13.04 20.74 -12.69
CA PRO A 31 12.84 20.93 -11.24
C PRO A 31 11.62 20.17 -10.69
N GLU A 32 10.53 20.08 -11.44
CA GLU A 32 9.34 19.38 -10.98
C GLU A 32 9.56 17.86 -10.87
N VAL A 33 10.29 17.26 -11.82
CA VAL A 33 10.66 15.84 -11.74
C VAL A 33 11.57 15.59 -10.53
N MET A 34 12.55 16.47 -10.30
CA MET A 34 13.47 16.35 -9.16
C MET A 34 12.74 16.44 -7.82
N ASN A 35 11.79 17.38 -7.70
CA ASN A 35 10.96 17.51 -6.49
C ASN A 35 10.08 16.29 -6.28
N GLY A 36 9.46 15.76 -7.34
CA GLY A 36 8.67 14.53 -7.27
C GLY A 36 9.49 13.31 -6.83
N MET A 37 10.70 13.14 -7.38
CA MET A 37 11.60 12.05 -6.98
C MET A 37 12.05 12.16 -5.52
N THR A 38 12.31 13.38 -5.05
CA THR A 38 12.66 13.66 -3.65
C THR A 38 11.50 13.28 -2.72
N ALA A 39 10.28 13.74 -3.05
CA ALA A 39 9.08 13.42 -2.28
C ALA A 39 8.85 11.90 -2.21
N LEU A 40 8.92 11.21 -3.37
CA LEU A 40 8.78 9.76 -3.44
C LEU A 40 9.83 9.03 -2.58
N SER A 41 11.10 9.45 -2.65
CA SER A 41 12.16 8.85 -1.83
C SER A 41 11.91 9.04 -0.33
N HIS A 42 11.44 10.22 0.11
CA HIS A 42 11.09 10.46 1.50
C HIS A 42 9.92 9.58 1.97
N THR A 43 8.88 9.44 1.14
CA THR A 43 7.72 8.58 1.45
C THR A 43 8.14 7.11 1.52
N LEU A 44 8.95 6.61 0.59
CA LEU A 44 9.49 5.24 0.63
C LEU A 44 10.37 4.98 1.86
N LEU A 45 11.15 5.97 2.30
CA LEU A 45 11.93 5.87 3.55
C LEU A 45 11.00 5.77 4.77
N ARG A 46 9.90 6.54 4.78
CA ARG A 46 8.88 6.45 5.84
C ARG A 46 8.19 5.09 5.84
N GLU A 47 7.78 4.57 4.69
CA GLU A 47 7.23 3.21 4.57
C GLU A 47 8.21 2.17 5.13
N ARG A 48 9.50 2.24 4.77
CA ARG A 48 10.52 1.33 5.31
C ARG A 48 10.60 1.37 6.84
N ARG A 49 10.54 2.55 7.45
CA ARG A 49 10.54 2.69 8.92
C ARG A 49 9.27 2.13 9.56
N LEU A 50 8.11 2.29 8.92
CA LEU A 50 6.85 1.72 9.39
C LEU A 50 6.86 0.19 9.31
N LEU A 51 7.42 -0.37 8.22
CA LEU A 51 7.59 -1.81 8.10
C LEU A 51 8.59 -2.36 9.14
N GLU A 52 9.67 -1.64 9.44
CA GLU A 52 10.59 -2.01 10.52
C GLU A 52 9.89 -2.01 11.89
N LEU A 53 9.07 -0.99 12.17
CA LEU A 53 8.25 -0.94 13.38
C LEU A 53 7.22 -2.08 13.42
N LEU A 54 6.59 -2.40 12.30
CA LEU A 54 5.63 -3.51 12.19
C LEU A 54 6.31 -4.85 12.50
N THR A 55 7.50 -5.09 11.93
CA THR A 55 8.33 -6.26 12.26
C THR A 55 8.56 -6.34 13.77
N TYR A 56 9.01 -5.25 14.40
CA TYR A 56 9.21 -5.20 15.85
C TYR A 56 7.94 -5.53 16.65
N ARG A 57 6.77 -5.00 16.25
CA ARG A 57 5.50 -5.30 16.92
C ARG A 57 5.08 -6.76 16.75
N LEU A 58 5.30 -7.35 15.58
CA LEU A 58 5.05 -8.77 15.33
C LEU A 58 5.99 -9.67 16.13
N GLU A 59 7.27 -9.32 16.26
CA GLU A 59 8.22 -10.03 17.13
C GLU A 59 7.81 -9.95 18.60
N THR A 60 7.36 -8.78 19.04
CA THR A 60 6.84 -8.59 20.41
C THR A 60 5.63 -9.48 20.66
N GLN A 61 4.66 -9.50 19.73
CA GLN A 61 3.52 -10.41 19.81
C GLN A 61 3.96 -11.88 19.83
N HIS A 62 4.93 -12.25 19.00
CA HIS A 62 5.50 -13.60 18.98
C HIS A 62 6.03 -14.01 20.35
N GLN A 63 6.82 -13.14 20.99
CA GLN A 63 7.37 -13.39 22.32
C GLN A 63 6.28 -13.50 23.39
N LEU A 64 5.25 -12.65 23.33
CA LEU A 64 4.11 -12.72 24.25
C LEU A 64 3.33 -14.04 24.09
N LEU A 65 3.09 -14.48 22.85
CA LEU A 65 2.42 -15.75 22.55
C LEU A 65 3.24 -16.94 23.03
N SER A 66 4.51 -16.99 22.65
CA SER A 66 5.44 -18.08 23.01
C SER A 66 5.70 -18.16 24.52
N SER A 67 5.55 -17.06 25.26
CA SER A 67 5.66 -17.04 26.73
C SER A 67 4.31 -17.17 27.46
N GLY A 68 3.20 -17.36 26.74
CA GLY A 68 1.87 -17.54 27.33
C GLY A 68 1.30 -16.29 28.03
N GLN A 69 1.80 -15.10 27.70
CA GLN A 69 1.39 -13.83 28.33
C GLN A 69 0.10 -13.27 27.71
N ALA A 70 -1.00 -14.04 27.78
CA ALA A 70 -2.28 -13.74 27.14
C ALA A 70 -2.84 -12.34 27.46
N ARG A 71 -2.61 -11.84 28.69
CA ARG A 71 -3.09 -10.51 29.14
C ARG A 71 -2.61 -9.34 28.27
N TRP A 72 -1.47 -9.47 27.59
CA TRP A 72 -0.86 -8.40 26.80
C TRP A 72 -1.14 -8.50 25.29
N ILE A 73 -1.72 -9.62 24.84
CA ILE A 73 -1.90 -9.90 23.40
C ILE A 73 -2.79 -8.87 22.72
N ALA A 74 -3.86 -8.43 23.39
CA ALA A 74 -4.76 -7.41 22.85
C ALA A 74 -4.06 -6.05 22.66
N PHE A 75 -3.11 -5.69 23.54
CA PHE A 75 -2.32 -4.48 23.39
C PHE A 75 -1.39 -4.58 22.18
N ALA A 76 -0.68 -5.70 22.04
CA ALA A 76 0.19 -5.93 20.88
C ALA A 76 -0.59 -5.93 19.55
N ALA A 77 -1.80 -6.51 19.52
CA ALA A 77 -2.66 -6.50 18.35
C ALA A 77 -3.07 -5.06 17.96
N ARG A 78 -3.47 -4.24 18.94
CA ARG A 78 -3.80 -2.83 18.70
C ARG A 78 -2.60 -2.03 18.18
N GLU A 79 -1.41 -2.23 18.76
CA GLU A 79 -0.20 -1.56 18.29
C GLU A 79 0.16 -1.96 16.85
N ILE A 80 -0.12 -3.20 16.45
CA ILE A 80 0.02 -3.65 15.06
C ILE A 80 -0.97 -2.92 14.15
N GLU A 81 -2.25 -2.84 14.55
CA GLU A 81 -3.29 -2.10 13.81
C GLU A 81 -2.92 -0.63 13.62
N GLU A 82 -2.45 0.05 14.66
CA GLU A 82 -2.01 1.45 14.59
C GLU A 82 -0.88 1.66 13.57
N VAL A 83 0.06 0.71 13.45
CA VAL A 83 1.13 0.77 12.45
C VAL A 83 0.61 0.47 11.05
N LEU A 84 -0.33 -0.46 10.90
CA LEU A 84 -0.94 -0.79 9.60
C LEU A 84 -1.77 0.37 9.06
N ASP A 85 -2.51 1.07 9.92
CA ASP A 85 -3.27 2.26 9.54
C ASP A 85 -2.34 3.35 9.01
N GLU A 86 -1.26 3.67 9.74
CA GLU A 86 -0.27 4.66 9.33
C GLU A 86 0.46 4.26 8.04
N LEU A 87 0.73 2.97 7.85
CA LEU A 87 1.27 2.43 6.60
C LEU A 87 0.30 2.66 5.44
N GLY A 88 -0.98 2.37 5.62
CA GLY A 88 -2.01 2.60 4.59
C GLY A 88 -2.12 4.08 4.17
N HIS A 89 -2.03 5.01 5.12
CA HIS A 89 -1.98 6.46 4.79
C HIS A 89 -0.74 6.82 3.97
N THR A 90 0.42 6.24 4.32
CA THR A 90 1.68 6.48 3.62
C THR A 90 1.66 5.87 2.21
N GLU A 91 1.05 4.70 2.03
CA GLU A 91 0.89 4.05 0.72
C GLU A 91 -0.03 4.84 -0.21
N LEU A 92 -1.09 5.45 0.33
CA LEU A 92 -1.96 6.35 -0.44
C LEU A 92 -1.19 7.59 -0.90
N GLU A 93 -0.37 8.18 -0.02
CA GLU A 93 0.52 9.30 -0.38
C GLU A 93 1.49 8.89 -1.50
N ARG A 94 2.11 7.71 -1.38
CA ARG A 94 2.99 7.16 -2.43
C ARG A 94 2.23 6.97 -3.74
N ALA A 95 1.00 6.47 -3.72
CA ALA A 95 0.21 6.25 -4.92
C ALA A 95 -0.04 7.57 -5.69
N VAL A 96 -0.37 8.65 -4.96
CA VAL A 96 -0.53 9.99 -5.56
C VAL A 96 0.78 10.47 -6.19
N GLN A 97 1.90 10.37 -5.46
CA GLN A 97 3.21 10.79 -5.97
C GLN A 97 3.66 9.97 -7.19
N VAL A 98 3.36 8.67 -7.21
CA VAL A 98 3.65 7.76 -8.32
C VAL A 98 2.83 8.16 -9.56
N SER A 99 1.54 8.42 -9.41
CA SER A 99 0.67 8.89 -10.49
C SER A 99 1.17 10.22 -11.06
N ASP A 100 1.55 11.18 -10.21
CA ASP A 100 2.09 12.46 -10.64
C ASP A 100 3.42 12.31 -11.41
N LEU A 101 4.28 11.38 -10.98
CA LEU A 101 5.53 11.08 -11.66
C LEU A 101 5.32 10.31 -12.96
N ALA A 102 4.29 9.48 -13.05
CA ALA A 102 3.98 8.70 -14.24
C ALA A 102 3.79 9.58 -15.48
N GLU A 103 2.91 10.59 -15.36
CA GLU A 103 2.67 11.57 -16.42
C GLU A 103 3.97 12.29 -16.84
N ARG A 104 4.81 12.60 -15.84
CA ARG A 104 6.06 13.36 -16.03
C ARG A 104 7.16 12.56 -16.72
N LEU A 105 7.17 11.26 -16.50
CA LEU A 105 8.15 10.32 -17.07
C LEU A 105 7.65 9.65 -18.36
N GLY A 106 6.41 9.95 -18.79
CA GLY A 106 5.78 9.31 -19.94
C GLY A 106 5.52 7.81 -19.71
N LEU A 107 5.19 7.45 -18.47
CA LEU A 107 4.81 6.10 -18.06
C LEU A 107 3.26 5.96 -18.06
N PRO A 108 2.72 4.72 -18.05
CA PRO A 108 1.28 4.47 -17.84
C PRO A 108 0.81 5.02 -16.49
N ASP A 109 -0.50 5.26 -16.31
CA ASP A 109 -1.10 5.95 -15.15
C ASP A 109 -0.80 5.30 -13.78
N GLU A 110 -0.51 4.00 -13.74
CA GLU A 110 -0.15 3.27 -12.51
C GLU A 110 1.14 2.46 -12.72
N PRO A 111 2.30 3.12 -12.87
CA PRO A 111 3.54 2.40 -13.08
C PRO A 111 4.00 1.76 -11.77
N SER A 112 4.56 0.56 -11.89
CA SER A 112 5.26 -0.06 -10.78
C SER A 112 6.49 0.78 -10.39
N LEU A 113 6.90 0.68 -9.12
CA LEU A 113 8.14 1.31 -8.65
C LEU A 113 9.37 0.83 -9.45
N ALA A 114 9.31 -0.38 -10.03
CA ALA A 114 10.36 -0.89 -10.92
C ALA A 114 10.45 -0.09 -12.22
N GLU A 115 9.31 0.23 -12.85
CA GLU A 115 9.27 1.03 -14.08
C GLU A 115 9.75 2.46 -13.85
N ILE A 116 9.43 3.05 -12.69
CA ILE A 116 9.95 4.36 -12.29
C ILE A 116 11.48 4.32 -12.14
N VAL A 117 12.02 3.29 -11.46
CA VAL A 117 13.48 3.09 -11.30
C VAL A 117 14.17 3.02 -12.67
N GLU A 118 13.58 2.32 -13.63
CA GLU A 118 14.18 2.19 -14.97
C GLU A 118 14.22 3.51 -15.75
N LYS A 119 13.24 4.39 -15.54
CA LYS A 119 13.21 5.73 -16.14
C LYS A 119 13.98 6.77 -15.35
N ALA A 120 14.29 6.51 -14.09
CA ALA A 120 15.00 7.45 -13.24
C ALA A 120 16.44 7.70 -13.72
N ALA A 121 16.82 8.98 -13.73
CA ALA A 121 18.21 9.39 -13.91
C ALA A 121 18.97 9.30 -12.57
N PRO A 122 20.31 9.22 -12.59
CA PRO A 122 21.11 9.36 -11.38
C PRO A 122 20.83 10.69 -10.63
N PRO A 123 20.82 10.70 -9.28
CA PRO A 123 21.09 9.57 -8.38
C PRO A 123 19.85 8.72 -8.06
N TRP A 124 18.67 9.11 -8.53
CA TRP A 124 17.39 8.55 -8.10
C TRP A 124 17.19 7.08 -8.46
N ARG A 125 17.77 6.62 -9.57
CA ARG A 125 17.74 5.20 -9.95
C ARG A 125 18.21 4.30 -8.80
N ASP A 126 19.38 4.60 -8.25
CA ASP A 126 20.01 3.76 -7.24
C ASP A 126 19.29 3.87 -5.89
N ILE A 127 18.92 5.09 -5.51
CA ILE A 127 18.17 5.36 -4.27
C ILE A 127 16.83 4.61 -4.27
N LEU A 128 16.04 4.74 -5.34
CA LEU A 128 14.74 4.08 -5.44
C LEU A 128 14.88 2.55 -5.56
N ALA A 129 15.93 2.06 -6.23
CA ALA A 129 16.23 0.63 -6.30
C ALA A 129 16.56 0.03 -4.92
N GLU A 130 17.33 0.77 -4.10
CA GLU A 130 17.63 0.39 -2.71
C GLU A 130 16.35 0.32 -1.87
N HIS A 131 15.51 1.36 -1.92
CA HIS A 131 14.22 1.36 -1.23
C HIS A 131 13.36 0.17 -1.63
N ARG A 132 13.19 -0.07 -2.93
CA ARG A 132 12.40 -1.21 -3.45
C ARG A 132 12.90 -2.55 -2.93
N THR A 133 14.22 -2.72 -2.86
CA THR A 133 14.82 -3.96 -2.34
C THR A 133 14.55 -4.12 -0.84
N ALA A 134 14.71 -3.03 -0.07
CA ALA A 134 14.44 -3.04 1.37
C ALA A 134 12.95 -3.33 1.68
N LEU A 135 12.02 -2.68 0.97
CA LEU A 135 10.58 -2.91 1.13
C LEU A 135 10.21 -4.38 0.87
N ARG A 136 10.70 -4.96 -0.24
CA ARG A 136 10.47 -6.38 -0.56
C ARG A 136 10.98 -7.32 0.52
N LYS A 137 12.19 -7.06 1.04
CA LYS A 137 12.77 -7.85 2.12
C LYS A 137 11.88 -7.78 3.37
N ALA A 138 11.46 -6.58 3.76
CA ALA A 138 10.60 -6.37 4.91
C ALA A 138 9.25 -7.08 4.77
N THR A 139 8.60 -7.01 3.59
CA THR A 139 7.33 -7.73 3.33
C THR A 139 7.48 -9.24 3.52
N VAL A 140 8.57 -9.85 3.04
CA VAL A 140 8.82 -11.30 3.22
C VAL A 140 9.02 -11.66 4.69
N GLU A 141 9.69 -10.80 5.46
CA GLU A 141 9.91 -11.01 6.89
C GLU A 141 8.62 -10.88 7.70
N ILE A 142 7.82 -9.84 7.43
CA ILE A 142 6.51 -9.61 8.03
C ILE A 142 5.56 -10.79 7.75
N ASP A 143 5.54 -11.33 6.53
CA ASP A 143 4.70 -12.47 6.17
C ASP A 143 5.07 -13.74 6.98
N LYS A 144 6.37 -14.01 7.14
CA LYS A 144 6.86 -15.11 7.97
C LYS A 144 6.45 -14.97 9.43
N LEU A 145 6.67 -13.79 10.02
CA LEU A 145 6.31 -13.53 11.42
C LEU A 145 4.79 -13.58 11.64
N SER A 146 4.02 -12.98 10.73
CA SER A 146 2.55 -13.00 10.79
C SER A 146 2.00 -14.42 10.70
N THR A 147 2.56 -15.25 9.82
CA THR A 147 2.19 -16.67 9.69
C THR A 147 2.54 -17.45 10.96
N ALA A 148 3.72 -17.25 11.53
CA ALA A 148 4.12 -17.89 12.78
C ALA A 148 3.20 -17.50 13.94
N ASN A 149 2.86 -16.22 14.08
CA ASN A 149 1.97 -15.73 15.14
C ASN A 149 0.56 -16.27 14.99
N ARG A 150 0.03 -16.36 13.75
CA ARG A 150 -1.27 -16.99 13.48
C ARG A 150 -1.30 -18.45 13.94
N GLY A 151 -0.26 -19.22 13.62
CA GLY A 151 -0.16 -20.61 14.08
C GLY A 151 -0.14 -20.75 15.61
N LEU A 152 0.55 -19.85 16.32
CA LEU A 152 0.55 -19.85 17.79
C LEU A 152 -0.83 -19.48 18.37
N LEU A 153 -1.52 -18.50 17.79
CA LEU A 153 -2.87 -18.11 18.19
C LEU A 153 -3.88 -19.25 17.99
N GLU A 154 -3.82 -19.93 16.85
CA GLU A 154 -4.67 -21.09 16.55
C GLU A 154 -4.42 -22.23 17.54
N ALA A 155 -3.14 -22.55 17.83
CA ALA A 155 -2.79 -23.57 18.81
C ALA A 155 -3.28 -23.21 20.23
N ALA A 156 -3.13 -21.95 20.65
CA ALA A 156 -3.60 -21.46 21.95
C ALA A 156 -5.13 -21.52 22.08
N TYR A 157 -5.86 -21.19 21.01
CA TYR A 157 -7.31 -21.31 20.97
C TYR A 157 -7.77 -22.77 21.13
N LEU A 158 -7.17 -23.70 20.37
CA LEU A 158 -7.51 -25.12 20.46
C LEU A 158 -7.23 -25.71 21.85
N ALA A 159 -6.09 -25.35 22.46
CA ALA A 159 -5.75 -25.80 23.81
C ALA A 159 -6.73 -25.27 24.87
N SER A 160 -7.17 -24.02 24.73
CA SER A 160 -8.17 -23.41 25.61
C SER A 160 -9.53 -24.11 25.49
N ALA A 161 -9.99 -24.37 24.26
CA ALA A 161 -11.26 -25.07 24.00
C ALA A 161 -11.26 -26.51 24.55
N ALA A 162 -10.16 -27.25 24.36
CA ALA A 162 -10.01 -28.60 24.91
C ALA A 162 -10.04 -28.61 26.46
N SER A 163 -9.44 -27.59 27.09
CA SER A 163 -9.43 -27.47 28.56
C SER A 163 -10.83 -27.24 29.12
N VAL A 164 -11.65 -26.41 28.45
CA VAL A 164 -13.05 -26.18 28.83
C VAL A 164 -13.87 -27.47 28.69
N ALA A 165 -13.77 -28.17 27.56
CA ALA A 165 -14.50 -29.43 27.34
C ALA A 165 -14.14 -30.51 28.38
N THR A 166 -12.87 -30.59 28.77
CA THR A 166 -12.41 -31.54 29.80
C THR A 166 -12.97 -31.19 31.19
N ALA A 167 -13.07 -29.88 31.50
CA ALA A 167 -13.68 -29.42 32.75
C ALA A 167 -15.18 -29.73 32.80
N GLU A 168 -15.90 -29.53 31.69
CA GLU A 168 -17.32 -29.88 31.59
C GLU A 168 -17.57 -31.38 31.75
N ALA A 169 -16.76 -32.22 31.11
CA ALA A 169 -16.86 -33.68 31.23
C ALA A 169 -16.53 -34.21 32.64
N SER A 170 -15.75 -33.46 33.43
CA SER A 170 -15.43 -33.83 34.82
C SER A 170 -16.54 -33.46 35.81
N LEU A 171 -17.53 -32.66 35.39
CA LEU A 171 -18.68 -32.23 36.19
C LEU A 171 -19.94 -33.09 35.96
N THR A 172 -19.91 -34.02 34.99
CA THR A 172 -20.99 -34.95 34.63
C THR A 172 -20.67 -36.38 35.07
#